data_AF-A0A849GMK7-F1
#
_entry.id   AF-A0A849GMK7-F1
#
_cell.length_a   1.000
_cell.length_b   1.000
_cell.length_c   1.000
_cell.angle_alpha   90.00
_cell.angle_beta   90.00
_cell.angle_gamma   90.00
#
_symmetry.space_group_name_H-M   'P 1'
#
loop_
_entity.id
_entity.type
_entity.pdbx_description
1 polymer ?
#
loop_
_entity_poly.entity_id
_entity_poly.type
_entity_poly.pdbx_seq_one_letter_code
_entity_poly.pdbx_strand_id
1 'polypeptide(L)'
;SMGMMKPYYDYFAATAPTASYDDPPATMRTYAAALDDVLASFETLGARDDLPRLFVEMTHKGMTEGLEDKALTAVIDVLSRDG
;
A
#
# COMPACT_ATOMS: atom_id res chain seq x y z
N SER A 1 -8.97 -10.29 -9.68
CA SER A 1 -9.42 -9.53 -10.86
C SER A 1 -8.95 -8.10 -10.70
N MET A 2 -7.94 -7.68 -11.47
CA MET A 2 -7.37 -6.32 -11.43
C MET A 2 -8.30 -5.25 -12.02
N GLY A 3 -9.42 -5.64 -12.62
CA GLY A 3 -10.35 -4.72 -13.31
C GLY A 3 -11.00 -3.64 -12.43
N MET A 4 -11.01 -3.82 -11.10
CA MET A 4 -11.54 -2.81 -10.16
C MET A 4 -10.48 -1.85 -9.62
N MET A 5 -9.18 -2.14 -9.78
CA MET A 5 -8.10 -1.32 -9.23
C MET A 5 -8.03 0.04 -9.93
N LYS A 6 -8.12 0.05 -11.27
CA LYS A 6 -8.05 1.28 -12.05
C LYS A 6 -9.22 2.25 -11.75
N PRO A 7 -10.51 1.81 -11.75
CA PRO A 7 -11.61 2.69 -11.35
C PRO A 7 -11.48 3.22 -9.91
N TYR A 8 -10.98 2.40 -8.98
CA TYR A 8 -10.75 2.84 -7.60
C TYR A 8 -9.63 3.89 -7.52
N TYR A 9 -8.52 3.69 -8.23
CA TYR A 9 -7.46 4.69 -8.36
C TYR A 9 -8.00 6.01 -8.94
N ASP A 10 -8.72 5.94 -10.06
CA ASP A 10 -9.27 7.14 -10.73
C ASP A 10 -10.19 7.91 -9.76
N TYR A 11 -11.02 7.21 -8.98
CA TYR A 11 -11.86 7.80 -7.94
C TYR A 11 -11.04 8.40 -6.78
N PHE A 12 -10.08 7.64 -6.24
CA PHE A 12 -9.23 8.08 -5.14
C PHE A 12 -8.42 9.34 -5.52
N ALA A 13 -7.79 9.32 -6.70
CA ALA A 13 -7.05 10.45 -7.24
C ALA A 13 -7.93 11.69 -7.43
N ALA A 14 -9.20 11.52 -7.83
CA ALA A 14 -10.16 12.63 -7.90
C ALA A 14 -10.48 13.26 -6.53
N THR A 15 -10.40 12.47 -5.44
CA THR A 15 -10.61 12.95 -4.07
C THR A 15 -9.36 13.52 -3.40
N ALA A 16 -8.17 13.23 -3.95
CA ALA A 16 -6.87 13.73 -3.49
C ALA A 16 -6.18 14.53 -4.60
N PRO A 17 -6.72 15.69 -5.02
CA PRO A 17 -6.33 16.38 -6.25
C PRO A 17 -4.89 16.89 -6.28
N THR A 18 -4.25 17.02 -5.12
CA THR A 18 -2.84 17.42 -5.01
C THR A 18 -1.89 16.23 -4.90
N ALA A 19 -2.40 15.02 -4.70
CA ALA A 19 -1.62 13.80 -4.40
C ALA A 19 -0.49 14.04 -3.37
N SER A 20 -0.67 15.00 -2.46
CA SER A 20 0.34 15.28 -1.45
C SER A 20 0.21 14.22 -0.37
N TYR A 21 1.14 13.27 -0.42
CA TYR A 21 1.32 12.24 0.58
C TYR A 21 2.41 12.64 1.60
N ASP A 22 2.75 13.92 1.65
CA ASP A 22 3.82 14.44 2.49
C ASP A 22 3.31 14.78 3.91
N ASP A 23 4.23 14.89 4.85
CA ASP A 23 3.99 15.21 6.27
C ASP A 23 2.88 14.37 6.96
N PRO A 24 2.83 13.03 6.78
CA PRO A 24 1.80 12.22 7.41
C PRO A 24 2.06 12.07 8.93
N PRO A 25 1.02 11.87 9.75
CA PRO A 25 1.19 11.50 11.16
C PRO A 25 1.97 10.19 11.38
N ALA A 26 1.95 9.30 10.39
CA ALA A 26 2.73 8.06 10.35
C ALA A 26 3.14 7.74 8.91
N THR A 27 4.41 7.36 8.72
CA THR A 27 4.98 7.12 7.39
C THR A 27 4.73 5.69 6.92
N MET A 28 4.93 5.45 5.62
CA MET A 28 4.92 4.11 5.03
C MET A 28 5.89 3.18 5.76
N ARG A 29 7.08 3.66 6.13
CA ARG A 29 8.06 2.90 6.93
C ARG A 29 7.47 2.42 8.26
N THR A 30 6.71 3.27 8.96
CA THR A 30 6.03 2.89 10.22
C THR A 30 5.02 1.78 9.99
N TYR A 31 4.25 1.83 8.90
CA TYR A 31 3.24 0.82 8.59
C TYR A 31 3.81 -0.46 8.02
N ALA A 32 4.95 -0.43 7.33
CA ALA A 32 5.59 -1.62 6.75
C ALA A 32 5.87 -2.68 7.82
N ALA A 33 6.47 -2.28 8.95
CA ALA A 33 6.73 -3.20 10.06
C ALA A 33 5.44 -3.81 10.62
N ALA A 34 4.38 -3.02 10.78
CA ALA A 34 3.09 -3.52 11.25
C ALA A 34 2.43 -4.49 10.24
N LEU A 35 2.60 -4.25 8.94
CA LEU A 35 2.09 -5.13 7.89
C LEU A 35 2.86 -6.46 7.85
N ASP A 36 4.18 -6.43 8.04
CA ASP A 36 5.01 -7.63 8.15
C ASP A 36 4.58 -8.51 9.35
N ASP A 37 4.33 -7.91 10.51
CA ASP A 37 3.84 -8.60 11.70
C ASP A 37 2.44 -9.22 11.48
N VAL A 38 1.56 -8.50 10.78
CA VAL A 38 0.24 -9.01 10.40
C VAL A 38 0.38 -10.21 9.47
N LEU A 39 1.21 -10.12 8.42
CA LEU A 39 1.41 -11.24 7.49
C LEU A 39 1.98 -12.47 8.22
N ALA A 40 2.98 -12.29 9.09
CA ALA A 40 3.55 -13.37 9.89
C ALA A 40 2.50 -14.06 10.78
N SER A 41 1.53 -13.30 11.31
CA SER A 41 0.41 -13.85 12.09
C SER A 41 -0.51 -14.72 11.24
N PHE A 42 -0.83 -14.31 10.01
CA PHE A 42 -1.63 -15.11 9.08
C PHE A 42 -0.91 -16.39 8.67
N GLU A 43 0.37 -16.31 8.35
CA GLU A 43 1.21 -17.47 8.01
C GLU A 43 1.28 -18.47 9.16
N THR A 44 1.47 -17.99 10.39
CA THR A 44 1.50 -18.82 11.60
C THR A 44 0.18 -19.57 11.82
N LEU A 45 -0.95 -18.92 11.52
CA LEU A 45 -2.27 -19.51 11.70
C LEU A 45 -2.69 -20.41 10.52
N GLY A 46 -1.89 -20.49 9.46
CA GLY A 46 -2.27 -21.17 8.21
C GLY A 46 -3.52 -20.55 7.57
N ALA A 47 -3.78 -19.27 7.87
CA ALA A 47 -4.93 -18.55 7.34
C ALA A 47 -4.66 -18.10 5.89
N ARG A 48 -5.74 -17.89 5.12
CA ARG A 48 -5.63 -17.32 3.78
C ARG A 48 -5.10 -15.89 3.87
N ASP A 49 -4.00 -15.61 3.17
CA ASP A 49 -3.18 -14.41 3.34
C ASP A 49 -2.97 -13.59 2.05
N ASP A 50 -3.67 -13.91 0.95
CA ASP A 50 -3.53 -13.22 -0.35
C ASP A 50 -3.58 -11.69 -0.23
N LEU A 51 -4.50 -11.17 0.59
CA LEU A 51 -4.70 -9.73 0.76
C LEU A 51 -3.63 -9.08 1.67
N PRO A 52 -3.33 -9.61 2.88
CA PRO A 52 -2.17 -9.18 3.66
C PRO A 52 -0.87 -9.19 2.86
N ARG A 53 -0.61 -10.25 2.10
CA ARG A 53 0.57 -10.40 1.25
C ARG A 53 0.65 -9.32 0.18
N LEU A 54 -0.46 -9.03 -0.49
CA LEU A 54 -0.54 -7.91 -1.44
C LEU A 54 -0.19 -6.57 -0.78
N PHE A 55 -0.72 -6.28 0.41
CA PHE A 55 -0.40 -5.01 1.09
C PHE A 55 1.08 -4.90 1.48
N VAL A 56 1.68 -6.00 1.96
CA VAL A 56 3.11 -6.08 2.26
C VAL A 56 3.93 -5.83 0.98
N GLU A 57 3.67 -6.59 -0.08
CA GLU A 57 4.38 -6.46 -1.37
C GLU A 57 4.34 -5.03 -1.90
N MET A 58 3.15 -4.41 -1.89
CA MET A 58 2.97 -3.07 -2.42
C MET A 58 3.63 -1.99 -1.55
N THR A 59 3.64 -2.18 -0.22
CA THR A 59 4.32 -1.28 0.71
C THR A 59 5.84 -1.34 0.53
N HIS A 60 6.41 -2.54 0.48
CA HIS A 60 7.85 -2.72 0.23
C HIS A 60 8.28 -2.22 -1.15
N LYS A 61 7.42 -2.38 -2.16
CA LYS A 61 7.66 -1.79 -3.49
C LYS A 61 7.66 -0.26 -3.42
N GLY A 62 6.69 0.35 -2.75
CA GLY A 62 6.66 1.80 -2.52
C GLY A 62 7.90 2.33 -1.81
N MET A 63 8.39 1.60 -0.80
CA MET A 63 9.65 1.94 -0.12
C MET A 63 10.87 1.83 -1.05
N THR A 64 10.90 0.80 -1.91
CA THR A 64 11.97 0.64 -2.92
C THR A 64 11.95 1.79 -3.95
N GLU A 65 10.79 2.39 -4.20
CA GLU A 65 10.60 3.54 -5.08
C GLU A 65 10.85 4.90 -4.40
N GLY A 66 11.29 4.95 -3.14
CA GLY A 66 11.60 6.20 -2.44
C GLY A 66 10.40 6.87 -1.76
N LEU A 67 9.32 6.13 -1.50
CA LEU A 67 8.09 6.64 -0.87
C LEU A 67 8.06 6.40 0.64
N GLU A 68 9.16 5.95 1.26
CA GLU A 68 9.17 5.45 2.63
C GLU A 68 8.79 6.49 3.70
N ASP A 69 9.02 7.77 3.42
CA ASP A 69 8.67 8.88 4.31
C ASP A 69 7.29 9.51 3.99
N LYS A 70 6.59 9.01 2.96
CA LYS A 70 5.25 9.44 2.58
C LYS A 70 4.16 8.67 3.34
N ALA A 71 2.91 9.11 3.22
CA ALA A 71 1.75 8.39 3.72
C ALA A 71 1.64 7.02 3.03
N LEU A 72 1.14 6.00 3.75
CA LEU A 72 0.92 4.66 3.21
C LEU A 72 0.03 4.67 1.94
N THR A 73 -0.91 5.60 1.84
CA THR A 73 -1.78 5.75 0.66
C THR A 73 -1.03 6.01 -0.63
N ALA A 74 0.23 6.49 -0.57
CA ALA A 74 1.08 6.66 -1.75
C ALA A 74 1.32 5.35 -2.53
N VAL A 75 1.11 4.19 -1.88
CA VAL A 75 1.10 2.87 -2.53
C VAL A 75 0.10 2.78 -3.68
N ILE A 76 -0.97 3.59 -3.69
CA ILE A 76 -1.93 3.60 -4.78
C ILE A 76 -1.29 4.00 -6.13
N ASP A 77 -0.27 4.85 -6.10
CA ASP A 77 0.47 5.25 -7.30
C ASP A 77 1.27 4.06 -7.84
N VAL A 78 1.80 3.21 -6.96
CA VAL A 78 2.50 1.98 -7.32
C VAL A 78 1.53 0.97 -7.94
N LEU A 79 0.33 0.82 -7.35
CA LEU A 79 -0.74 -0.04 -7.87
C LEU A 79 -1.23 0.40 -9.25
N SER A 80 -1.28 1.71 -9.51
CA SER A 80 -1.73 2.26 -10.79
C SER A 80 -0.78 1.97 -11.95
N ARG A 81 0.48 1.64 -11.67
CA ARG A 81 1.55 1.40 -12.66
C ARG A 81 1.71 -0.07 -13.05
N ASP A 82 1.24 -0.99 -12.19
CA ASP A 82 1.29 -2.44 -12.43
C ASP A 82 0.01 -3.00 -13.07
N GLY A 83 -1.01 -2.16 -13.28
CA GLY A 83 -2.33 -2.51 -13.82
C GLY A 83 -2.54 -2.15 -15.29
#